data_AF-A0AAU4F718-F1
#
_entry.id   AF-A0AAU4F718-F1
#
_cell.length_a   1.000
_cell.length_b   1.000
_cell.length_c   1.000
_cell.angle_alpha   90.00
_cell.angle_beta   90.00
_cell.angle_gamma   90.00
#
_symmetry.space_group_name_H-M   'P 1'
#
loop_
_entity.id
_entity.type
_entity.pdbx_description
1 polymer ?
#
loop_
_entity_poly.entity_id
_entity_poly.type
_entity_poly.pdbx_seq_one_letter_code
_entity_poly.pdbx_strand_id
1 'polypeptide(L)'
;MSNLALSGKPKAITVDPSRWAARLPSGAWPDEFALSGQVGRADVFALARRWRSGEVTSVQFAAGVLAWGYGIRGYGPHRTNKILRHEQAADHLDVALAGLRADLVPLATLLECYEQLRTTAKLKGLGPAFFTKILYFAGYRRGHGGPQPLILDSVVAARLPPEAGAARRFRSGWSTGTWRDYLLWAAEQAGRAEYGGEPDRVEMALFTGCWRPVS
;
A
#
# COMPACT_ATOMS: atom_id res chain seq x y z
N MET A 1 -28.22 -20.68 2.36
CA MET A 1 -27.78 -19.31 2.07
C MET A 1 -26.42 -19.38 1.41
N SER A 2 -26.40 -19.16 0.10
CA SER A 2 -25.29 -19.41 -0.81
C SER A 2 -24.10 -18.47 -0.54
N ASN A 3 -22.98 -19.10 -0.20
CA ASN A 3 -21.68 -18.49 0.03
C ASN A 3 -21.08 -18.03 -1.31
N LEU A 4 -21.37 -16.81 -1.74
CA LEU A 4 -20.63 -16.16 -2.84
C LEU A 4 -19.25 -15.76 -2.31
N ALA A 5 -18.35 -16.73 -2.26
CA ALA A 5 -16.93 -16.47 -2.17
C ALA A 5 -16.53 -15.68 -3.42
N LEU A 6 -16.16 -14.41 -3.24
CA LEU A 6 -15.50 -13.62 -4.28
C LEU A 6 -14.21 -14.36 -4.70
N SER A 7 -14.30 -15.14 -5.78
CA SER A 7 -13.15 -15.63 -6.54
C SER A 7 -12.29 -14.44 -6.92
N GLY A 8 -11.04 -14.38 -6.43
CA GLY A 8 -10.10 -13.32 -6.83
C GLY A 8 -9.14 -12.79 -5.78
N LYS A 9 -9.06 -13.35 -4.55
CA LYS A 9 -7.99 -12.93 -3.63
C LYS A 9 -6.63 -13.16 -4.31
N PRO A 10 -5.78 -12.12 -4.43
CA PRO A 10 -4.44 -12.29 -4.99
C PRO A 10 -3.71 -13.38 -4.20
N LYS A 11 -3.12 -14.34 -4.90
CA LYS A 11 -2.33 -15.40 -4.27
C LYS A 11 -1.19 -14.77 -3.46
N ALA A 12 -0.82 -15.42 -2.36
CA ALA A 12 0.40 -15.08 -1.64
C ALA A 12 1.60 -15.12 -2.59
N ILE A 13 2.58 -14.27 -2.33
CA ILE A 13 3.82 -14.22 -3.09
C ILE A 13 4.93 -14.95 -2.35
N THR A 14 5.90 -15.48 -3.09
CA THR A 14 7.09 -16.07 -2.48
C THR A 14 8.07 -14.98 -2.07
N VAL A 15 8.51 -15.02 -0.81
CA VAL A 15 9.52 -14.13 -0.23
C VAL A 15 10.53 -14.98 0.49
N ASP A 16 11.82 -14.83 0.16
CA ASP A 16 12.92 -15.49 0.85
C ASP A 16 13.44 -14.57 1.97
N PRO A 17 13.04 -14.79 3.25
CA PRO A 17 13.39 -13.88 4.34
C PRO A 17 14.90 -13.78 4.55
N SER A 18 15.64 -14.88 4.39
CA SER A 18 17.10 -14.90 4.54
C SER A 18 17.78 -14.05 3.48
N ARG A 19 17.36 -14.15 2.22
CA ARG A 19 17.88 -13.32 1.12
C ARG A 19 17.57 -11.85 1.33
N TRP A 20 16.39 -11.52 1.82
CA TRP A 20 16.02 -10.15 2.11
C TRP A 20 16.84 -9.59 3.28
N ALA A 21 16.90 -10.28 4.42
CA ALA A 21 17.69 -9.89 5.57
C ALA A 21 19.17 -9.69 5.24
N ALA A 22 19.77 -10.60 4.48
CA ALA A 22 21.18 -10.51 4.09
C ALA A 22 21.51 -9.32 3.16
N ARG A 23 20.51 -8.76 2.45
CA ARG A 23 20.74 -7.72 1.45
C ARG A 23 20.45 -6.31 1.94
N LEU A 24 19.57 -6.18 2.94
CA LEU A 24 19.17 -4.89 3.50
C LEU A 24 20.19 -4.37 4.51
N PRO A 25 20.12 -3.08 4.91
CA PRO A 25 20.85 -2.59 6.06
C PRO A 25 20.57 -3.42 7.33
N SER A 26 21.55 -3.47 8.24
CA SER A 26 21.38 -4.20 9.51
C SER A 26 20.15 -3.70 10.27
N GLY A 27 19.35 -4.63 10.81
CA GLY A 27 18.11 -4.32 11.54
C GLY A 27 16.93 -3.85 10.68
N ALA A 28 17.09 -3.70 9.36
CA ALA A 28 16.00 -3.23 8.48
C ALA A 28 14.98 -4.31 8.11
N TRP A 29 15.31 -5.59 8.27
CA TRP A 29 14.33 -6.67 8.07
C TRP A 29 13.51 -6.88 9.35
N PRO A 30 12.16 -6.97 9.26
CA PRO A 30 11.34 -7.28 10.42
C PRO A 30 11.49 -8.73 10.86
N ASP A 31 11.77 -8.94 12.14
CA ASP A 31 11.76 -10.27 12.75
C ASP A 31 10.35 -10.88 12.66
N GLU A 32 10.30 -12.21 12.55
CA GLU A 32 9.06 -13.01 12.47
C GLU A 32 8.18 -12.70 11.24
N PHE A 33 8.68 -11.98 10.24
CA PHE A 33 7.98 -11.75 8.99
C PHE A 33 8.40 -12.75 7.90
N ALA A 34 7.42 -13.20 7.11
CA ALA A 34 7.62 -14.12 5.98
C ALA A 34 8.27 -15.48 6.34
N LEU A 35 8.10 -15.97 7.57
CA LEU A 35 8.69 -17.22 8.05
C LEU A 35 8.32 -18.45 7.20
N SER A 36 7.10 -18.48 6.65
CA SER A 36 6.62 -19.55 5.76
C SER A 36 7.15 -19.45 4.33
N GLY A 37 7.85 -18.36 4.00
CA GLY A 37 8.23 -17.99 2.65
C GLY A 37 7.06 -17.55 1.75
N GLN A 38 5.82 -17.54 2.25
CA GLN A 38 4.63 -17.09 1.53
C GLN A 38 4.02 -15.88 2.24
N VAL A 39 3.86 -14.77 1.52
CA VAL A 39 3.37 -13.50 2.07
C VAL A 39 2.14 -13.03 1.29
N GLY A 40 1.00 -12.94 1.97
CA GLY A 40 -0.22 -12.31 1.50
C GLY A 40 -0.50 -10.96 2.19
N ARG A 41 -1.63 -10.33 1.84
CA ARG A 41 -2.04 -9.05 2.47
C ARG A 41 -2.23 -9.18 3.98
N ALA A 42 -2.68 -10.34 4.46
CA ALA A 42 -2.92 -10.57 5.89
C ALA A 42 -1.63 -10.46 6.71
N ASP A 43 -0.52 -10.99 6.20
CA ASP A 43 0.80 -10.93 6.84
C ASP A 43 1.31 -9.49 6.91
N VAL A 44 1.13 -8.71 5.84
CA VAL A 44 1.53 -7.29 5.82
C VAL A 44 0.64 -6.45 6.73
N PHE A 45 -0.65 -6.76 6.84
CA PHE A 45 -1.52 -6.14 7.85
C PHE A 45 -1.13 -6.52 9.28
N ALA A 46 -0.64 -7.75 9.52
CA ALA A 46 -0.10 -8.13 10.82
C ALA A 46 1.17 -7.33 11.15
N LEU A 47 2.07 -7.17 10.18
CA LEU A 47 3.23 -6.29 10.32
C LEU A 47 2.83 -4.83 10.56
N ALA A 48 1.79 -4.32 9.88
CA ALA A 48 1.29 -2.97 10.10
C ALA A 48 0.75 -2.76 11.52
N ARG A 49 0.12 -3.78 12.13
CA ARG A 49 -0.32 -3.71 13.54
C ARG A 49 0.86 -3.58 14.49
N ARG A 50 1.91 -4.41 14.29
CA ARG A 50 3.16 -4.32 15.06
C ARG A 50 3.84 -2.95 14.89
N TRP A 51 3.77 -2.38 13.69
CA TRP A 51 4.30 -1.03 13.46
C TRP A 51 3.53 0.01 14.26
N ARG A 52 2.19 -0.04 14.26
CA ARG A 52 1.35 0.89 15.04
C ARG A 52 1.57 0.77 16.55
N SER A 53 1.75 -0.46 17.07
CA SER A 53 2.08 -0.67 18.49
C SER A 53 3.51 -0.27 18.85
N GLY A 54 4.37 0.00 17.87
CA GLY A 54 5.76 0.39 18.09
C GLY A 54 6.73 -0.80 18.24
N GLU A 55 6.25 -2.03 18.05
CA GLU A 55 7.09 -3.24 18.07
C GLU A 55 8.05 -3.35 16.90
N VAL A 56 7.74 -2.71 15.76
CA VAL A 56 8.64 -2.63 14.60
C VAL A 56 8.79 -1.18 14.14
N THR A 57 9.98 -0.86 13.63
CA THR A 57 10.31 0.48 13.12
C THR A 57 9.64 0.75 11.77
N SER A 58 9.55 2.03 11.37
CA SER A 58 9.03 2.39 10.04
C SER A 58 9.89 1.83 8.90
N VAL A 59 11.20 1.67 9.12
CA VAL A 59 12.12 1.01 8.18
C VAL A 59 11.77 -0.46 8.01
N GLN A 60 11.58 -1.19 9.11
CA GLN A 60 11.19 -2.62 9.08
C GLN A 60 9.82 -2.82 8.43
N PHE A 61 8.85 -1.96 8.77
CA PHE A 61 7.53 -1.96 8.15
C PHE A 61 7.62 -1.72 6.64
N ALA A 62 8.33 -0.67 6.21
CA ALA A 62 8.52 -0.37 4.80
C ALA A 62 9.23 -1.51 4.06
N ALA A 63 10.25 -2.14 4.66
CA ALA A 63 10.94 -3.29 4.08
C ALA A 63 9.99 -4.46 3.82
N GLY A 64 9.14 -4.82 4.78
CA GLY A 64 8.14 -5.89 4.62
C GLY A 64 7.09 -5.57 3.56
N VAL A 65 6.58 -4.34 3.52
CA VAL A 65 5.64 -3.88 2.47
C VAL A 65 6.29 -3.93 1.09
N LEU A 66 7.54 -3.50 0.96
CA LEU A 66 8.27 -3.54 -0.31
C LEU A 66 8.59 -4.97 -0.75
N ALA A 67 8.89 -5.88 0.19
CA ALA A 67 9.04 -7.29 -0.11
C ALA A 67 7.77 -7.89 -0.71
N TRP A 68 6.61 -7.59 -0.11
CA TRP A 68 5.31 -7.94 -0.69
C TRP A 68 5.06 -7.26 -2.04
N GLY A 69 5.38 -5.96 -2.17
CA GLY A 69 5.10 -5.16 -3.36
C GLY A 69 5.96 -5.51 -4.59
N TYR A 70 7.19 -5.98 -4.40
CA TYR A 70 8.04 -6.42 -5.50
C TYR A 70 7.68 -7.82 -6.02
N GLY A 71 6.96 -8.63 -5.23
CA GLY A 71 6.55 -9.97 -5.66
C GLY A 71 7.74 -10.89 -5.91
N ILE A 72 7.58 -11.78 -6.89
CA ILE A 72 8.60 -12.73 -7.36
C ILE A 72 9.78 -12.08 -8.13
N ARG A 73 9.83 -10.74 -8.19
CA ARG A 73 10.87 -10.05 -8.96
C ARG A 73 12.18 -10.08 -8.17
N GLY A 74 13.16 -10.83 -8.66
CA GLY A 74 14.44 -11.05 -7.98
C GLY A 74 15.28 -9.80 -7.68
N TYR A 75 14.95 -8.63 -8.25
CA TYR A 75 15.63 -7.37 -7.96
C TYR A 75 15.07 -6.60 -6.76
N GLY A 76 13.99 -7.08 -6.13
CA GLY A 76 13.33 -6.44 -4.97
C GLY A 76 14.31 -6.09 -3.83
N PRO A 77 15.08 -7.06 -3.29
CA PRO A 77 16.04 -6.79 -2.21
C PRO A 77 17.06 -5.71 -2.58
N HIS A 78 17.56 -5.71 -3.82
CA HIS A 78 18.54 -4.72 -4.27
C HIS A 78 17.94 -3.31 -4.36
N ARG A 79 16.71 -3.18 -4.89
CA ARG A 79 16.02 -1.88 -4.98
C ARG A 79 15.66 -1.35 -3.59
N THR A 80 15.14 -2.21 -2.71
CA THR A 80 14.82 -1.82 -1.33
C THR A 80 16.07 -1.41 -0.57
N ASN A 81 17.18 -2.15 -0.69
CA ASN A 81 18.45 -1.74 -0.08
C ASN A 81 18.93 -0.37 -0.60
N LYS A 82 18.77 -0.06 -1.90
CA LYS A 82 19.11 1.27 -2.44
C LYS A 82 18.25 2.38 -1.84
N ILE A 83 16.98 2.12 -1.54
CA ILE A 83 16.06 3.07 -0.90
C ILE A 83 16.46 3.26 0.58
N LEU A 84 16.63 2.17 1.31
CA LEU A 84 16.83 2.18 2.76
C LEU A 84 18.26 2.51 3.21
N ARG A 85 19.23 2.51 2.30
CA ARG A 85 20.60 3.00 2.57
C ARG A 85 20.72 4.52 2.56
N HIS A 86 19.67 5.24 2.17
CA HIS A 86 19.64 6.68 2.31
C HIS A 86 19.79 7.04 3.80
N GLU A 87 20.66 7.98 4.14
CA GLU A 87 20.99 8.29 5.53
C GLU A 87 19.76 8.73 6.34
N GLN A 88 18.85 9.49 5.70
CA GLN A 88 17.60 9.96 6.30
C GLN A 88 16.41 8.99 6.08
N ALA A 89 16.64 7.73 5.69
CA ALA A 89 15.55 6.81 5.38
C ALA A 89 14.61 6.58 6.57
N ALA A 90 15.16 6.42 7.77
CA ALA A 90 14.38 6.25 8.98
C ALA A 90 13.53 7.50 9.27
N ASP A 91 14.19 8.66 9.41
CA ASP A 91 13.54 9.93 9.71
C ASP A 91 12.44 10.29 8.70
N HIS A 92 12.71 10.12 7.40
CA HIS A 92 11.73 10.42 6.36
C HIS A 92 10.51 9.49 6.46
N LEU A 93 10.71 8.19 6.73
CA LEU A 93 9.59 7.27 6.91
C LEU A 93 8.82 7.57 8.20
N ASP A 94 9.51 7.90 9.29
CA ASP A 94 8.85 8.23 10.57
C ASP A 94 8.01 9.50 10.45
N VAL A 95 8.56 10.58 9.87
CA VAL A 95 7.84 11.83 9.61
C VAL A 95 6.64 11.58 8.70
N ALA A 96 6.86 10.88 7.58
CA ALA A 96 5.81 10.65 6.59
C ALA A 96 4.65 9.79 7.08
N LEU A 97 4.89 8.89 8.04
CA LEU A 97 3.91 7.92 8.50
C LEU A 97 3.33 8.23 9.89
N ALA A 98 3.86 9.25 10.59
CA ALA A 98 3.48 9.59 11.96
C ALA A 98 1.96 9.68 12.17
N GLY A 99 1.25 10.37 11.27
CA GLY A 99 -0.20 10.56 11.34
C GLY A 99 -1.05 9.30 11.13
N LEU A 100 -0.45 8.19 10.68
CA LEU A 100 -1.19 6.96 10.32
C LEU A 100 -1.29 5.95 11.48
N ARG A 101 -0.66 6.25 12.63
CA ARG A 101 -0.76 5.43 13.84
C ARG A 101 -2.13 5.55 14.52
N ALA A 102 -2.84 6.66 14.33
CA ALA A 102 -4.15 6.89 14.91
C ALA A 102 -5.18 5.84 14.43
N ASP A 103 -6.19 5.57 15.27
CA ASP A 103 -7.28 4.65 14.91
C ASP A 103 -8.16 5.20 13.79
N LEU A 104 -8.36 6.52 13.79
CA LEU A 104 -9.03 7.25 12.72
C LEU A 104 -8.03 8.15 12.00
N VAL A 105 -7.95 8.00 10.68
CA VAL A 105 -7.05 8.79 9.84
C VAL A 105 -7.88 9.64 8.88
N PRO A 106 -7.99 10.97 9.11
CA PRO A 106 -8.70 11.87 8.20
C PRO A 106 -8.07 11.88 6.80
N LEU A 107 -8.88 12.13 5.78
CA LEU A 107 -8.39 12.27 4.41
C LEU A 107 -7.26 13.32 4.31
N ALA A 108 -7.38 14.45 5.00
CA ALA A 108 -6.34 15.48 5.03
C ALA A 108 -4.98 14.92 5.48
N THR A 109 -4.94 14.11 6.52
CA THR A 109 -3.73 13.43 7.01
C THR A 109 -3.17 12.46 5.97
N LEU A 110 -4.02 11.70 5.28
CA LEU A 110 -3.57 10.82 4.19
C LEU A 110 -2.87 11.60 3.08
N LEU A 111 -3.47 12.72 2.66
CA LEU A 111 -2.93 13.57 1.61
C LEU A 111 -1.62 14.24 2.03
N GLU A 112 -1.49 14.63 3.29
CA GLU A 112 -0.25 15.15 3.85
C GLU A 112 0.87 14.10 3.82
N CYS A 113 0.60 12.88 4.30
CA CYS A 113 1.56 11.77 4.25
C CYS A 113 2.02 11.48 2.81
N TYR A 114 1.09 11.48 1.84
CA TYR A 114 1.42 11.32 0.43
C TYR A 114 2.32 12.45 -0.08
N GLU A 115 1.97 13.70 0.21
CA GLU A 115 2.71 14.87 -0.25
C GLU A 115 4.12 14.90 0.34
N GLN A 116 4.28 14.55 1.62
CA GLN A 116 5.58 14.40 2.28
C GLN A 116 6.45 13.36 1.56
N LEU A 117 5.93 12.16 1.28
CA LEU A 117 6.66 11.11 0.54
C LEU A 117 7.03 11.52 -0.90
N ARG A 118 6.28 12.46 -1.48
CA ARG A 118 6.55 13.02 -2.81
C ARG A 118 7.59 14.14 -2.77
N THR A 119 7.71 14.86 -1.66
CA THR A 119 8.45 16.13 -1.55
C THR A 119 9.48 16.11 -0.42
N THR A 120 9.09 16.46 0.80
CA THR A 120 9.99 16.75 1.94
C THR A 120 10.58 15.50 2.57
N ALA A 121 9.82 14.40 2.63
CA ALA A 121 10.25 13.08 3.12
C ALA A 121 10.50 12.11 1.95
N LYS A 122 10.94 12.64 0.80
CA LYS A 122 11.17 11.85 -0.41
C LYS A 122 12.35 10.90 -0.23
N LEU A 123 12.17 9.66 -0.68
CA LEU A 123 13.25 8.67 -0.80
C LEU A 123 13.47 8.28 -2.26
N LYS A 124 14.69 8.45 -2.75
CA LYS A 124 15.03 8.15 -4.14
C LYS A 124 14.77 6.67 -4.46
N GLY A 125 13.95 6.42 -5.47
CA GLY A 125 13.55 5.07 -5.90
C GLY A 125 12.26 4.57 -5.26
N LEU A 126 11.73 5.25 -4.24
CA LEU A 126 10.43 4.98 -3.66
C LEU A 126 9.36 5.85 -4.34
N GLY A 127 8.87 5.41 -5.50
CA GLY A 127 7.83 6.13 -6.25
C GLY A 127 6.40 5.87 -5.73
N PRO A 128 5.40 6.64 -6.23
CA PRO A 128 4.00 6.53 -5.79
C PRO A 128 3.39 5.13 -5.80
N ALA A 129 3.73 4.31 -6.80
CA ALA A 129 3.23 2.93 -6.87
C ALA A 129 3.65 2.05 -5.68
N PHE A 130 4.78 2.37 -5.04
CA PHE A 130 5.28 1.65 -3.87
C PHE A 130 4.87 2.32 -2.58
N PHE A 131 5.01 3.64 -2.46
CA PHE A 131 4.65 4.29 -1.20
C PHE A 131 3.14 4.29 -0.94
N THR A 132 2.28 4.26 -1.96
CA THR A 132 0.83 4.04 -1.74
C THR A 132 0.51 2.68 -1.14
N LYS A 133 1.36 1.66 -1.35
CA LYS A 133 1.26 0.38 -0.65
C LYS A 133 1.60 0.53 0.84
N ILE A 134 2.62 1.32 1.16
CA ILE A 134 2.99 1.64 2.55
C ILE A 134 1.82 2.39 3.23
N LEU A 135 1.30 3.44 2.57
CA LEU A 135 0.14 4.22 3.07
C LEU A 135 -1.11 3.33 3.24
N TYR A 136 -1.38 2.43 2.30
CA TYR A 136 -2.49 1.47 2.39
C TYR A 136 -2.40 0.63 3.65
N PHE A 137 -1.27 -0.07 3.86
CA PHE A 137 -1.15 -0.95 5.02
C PHE A 137 -1.04 -0.16 6.34
N ALA A 138 -0.42 1.03 6.33
CA ALA A 138 -0.32 1.88 7.52
C ALA A 138 -1.68 2.44 7.95
N GLY A 139 -2.46 2.98 7.00
CA GLY A 139 -3.66 3.77 7.31
C GLY A 139 -5.01 3.08 7.12
N TYR A 140 -5.12 1.99 6.34
CA TYR A 140 -6.43 1.37 6.08
C TYR A 140 -7.04 0.73 7.34
N ARG A 141 -8.36 0.87 7.52
CA ARG A 141 -9.17 0.32 8.61
C ARG A 141 -10.48 -0.24 8.05
N ARG A 142 -10.68 -1.56 8.15
CA ARG A 142 -11.95 -2.20 7.77
C ARG A 142 -13.10 -1.65 8.62
N GLY A 143 -14.27 -1.50 8.02
CA GLY A 143 -15.50 -1.07 8.67
C GLY A 143 -15.64 0.44 8.88
N HIS A 144 -14.62 1.25 8.59
CA HIS A 144 -14.71 2.71 8.75
C HIS A 144 -15.51 3.40 7.64
N GLY A 145 -15.63 2.78 6.46
CA GLY A 145 -16.20 3.43 5.28
C GLY A 145 -15.41 4.66 4.83
N GLY A 146 -16.01 5.46 3.94
CA GLY A 146 -15.45 6.72 3.45
C GLY A 146 -14.10 6.61 2.72
N PRO A 147 -13.45 7.74 2.41
CA PRO A 147 -12.13 7.75 1.79
C PRO A 147 -11.06 7.14 2.70
N GLN A 148 -10.37 6.12 2.20
CA GLN A 148 -9.29 5.42 2.90
C GLN A 148 -8.07 5.31 1.98
N PRO A 149 -6.84 5.13 2.50
CA PRO A 149 -5.69 5.01 1.62
C PRO A 149 -5.83 3.72 0.82
N LEU A 150 -5.72 3.82 -0.51
CA LEU A 150 -5.76 2.71 -1.45
C LEU A 150 -4.48 2.66 -2.28
N ILE A 151 -4.15 1.45 -2.74
CA ILE A 151 -3.01 1.25 -3.63
C ILE A 151 -3.34 1.86 -5.00
N LEU A 152 -2.41 2.67 -5.52
CA LEU A 152 -2.45 3.16 -6.89
C LEU A 152 -1.14 2.77 -7.59
N ASP A 153 -1.21 1.76 -8.45
CA ASP A 153 -0.12 1.37 -9.34
C ASP A 153 -0.58 1.30 -10.79
N SER A 154 0.31 0.91 -11.69
CA SER A 154 0.02 0.91 -13.12
C SER A 154 -1.09 -0.07 -13.52
N VAL A 155 -1.33 -1.12 -12.75
CA VAL A 155 -2.41 -2.10 -13.01
C VAL A 155 -3.75 -1.47 -12.65
N VAL A 156 -3.85 -0.88 -11.45
CA VAL A 156 -5.05 -0.17 -11.01
C VAL A 156 -5.32 1.02 -11.93
N ALA A 157 -4.33 1.89 -12.15
CA ALA A 157 -4.47 3.09 -12.96
C ALA A 157 -4.94 2.79 -14.39
N ALA A 158 -4.39 1.75 -15.04
CA ALA A 158 -4.78 1.37 -16.41
C ALA A 158 -6.24 0.91 -16.54
N ARG A 159 -6.88 0.53 -15.43
CA ARG A 159 -8.26 0.02 -15.39
C ARG A 159 -9.25 1.01 -14.78
N LEU A 160 -8.76 2.15 -14.30
CA LEU A 160 -9.62 3.21 -13.80
C LEU A 160 -10.52 3.75 -14.93
N PRO A 161 -11.82 3.91 -14.67
CA PRO A 161 -12.71 4.52 -15.63
C PRO A 161 -12.50 6.06 -15.64
N PRO A 162 -12.98 6.78 -16.67
CA PRO A 162 -12.75 8.23 -16.82
C PRO A 162 -13.19 9.07 -15.61
N GLU A 163 -14.28 8.70 -14.96
CA GLU A 163 -14.85 9.36 -13.78
C GLU A 163 -13.96 9.27 -12.53
N ALA A 164 -13.03 8.31 -12.48
CA ALA A 164 -12.07 8.19 -11.38
C ALA A 164 -10.90 9.20 -11.45
N GLY A 165 -10.97 10.15 -12.39
CA GLY A 165 -10.03 11.25 -12.52
C GLY A 165 -8.80 10.95 -13.38
N ALA A 166 -7.77 11.78 -13.21
CA ALA A 166 -6.63 11.81 -14.13
C ALA A 166 -5.65 10.64 -13.99
N ALA A 167 -5.77 9.81 -12.94
CA ALA A 167 -4.82 8.74 -12.63
C ALA A 167 -4.59 7.78 -13.81
N ARG A 168 -5.65 7.46 -14.55
CA ARG A 168 -5.60 6.60 -15.75
C ARG A 168 -4.72 7.10 -16.89
N ARG A 169 -4.42 8.41 -16.92
CA ARG A 169 -3.60 9.04 -17.97
C ARG A 169 -2.10 8.78 -17.77
N PHE A 170 -1.70 8.24 -16.61
CA PHE A 170 -0.31 8.05 -16.24
C PHE A 170 -0.04 6.61 -15.78
N ARG A 171 1.17 6.13 -16.03
CA ARG A 171 1.64 4.82 -15.50
C ARG A 171 2.41 4.94 -14.19
N SER A 172 2.77 6.17 -13.80
CA SER A 172 3.54 6.49 -12.59
C SER A 172 3.49 7.99 -12.31
N GLY A 173 3.99 8.42 -11.16
CA GLY A 173 4.21 9.85 -10.88
C GLY A 173 2.95 10.65 -10.58
N TRP A 174 1.90 9.98 -10.12
CA TRP A 174 0.64 10.64 -9.73
C TRP A 174 0.89 11.73 -8.68
N SER A 175 0.15 12.83 -8.79
CA SER A 175 0.15 13.90 -7.79
C SER A 175 -0.75 13.55 -6.61
N THR A 176 -0.62 14.28 -5.51
CA THR A 176 -1.49 14.16 -4.34
C THR A 176 -2.95 14.39 -4.70
N GLY A 177 -3.26 15.38 -5.55
CA GLY A 177 -4.62 15.60 -6.07
C GLY A 177 -5.13 14.43 -6.91
N THR A 178 -4.27 13.85 -7.75
CA THR A 178 -4.65 12.68 -8.57
C THR A 178 -4.98 11.46 -7.70
N TRP A 179 -4.21 11.24 -6.64
CA TRP A 179 -4.47 10.16 -5.69
C TRP A 179 -5.74 10.44 -4.88
N ARG A 180 -5.94 11.69 -4.42
CA ARG A 180 -7.17 12.12 -3.73
C ARG A 180 -8.42 11.80 -4.54
N ASP A 181 -8.45 12.18 -5.81
CA ASP A 181 -9.64 12.00 -6.66
C ASP A 181 -9.96 10.51 -6.82
N TYR A 182 -8.92 9.66 -6.94
CA TYR A 182 -9.07 8.21 -6.91
C TYR A 182 -9.65 7.69 -5.58
N LEU A 183 -9.18 8.18 -4.42
CA LEU A 183 -9.70 7.73 -3.12
C LEU A 183 -11.16 8.12 -2.92
N LEU A 184 -11.53 9.34 -3.32
CA LEU A 184 -12.91 9.84 -3.24
C LEU A 184 -13.83 9.03 -4.14
N TRP A 185 -13.43 8.81 -5.39
CA TRP A 185 -14.17 7.97 -6.32
C TRP A 185 -14.34 6.54 -5.78
N ALA A 186 -13.28 5.91 -5.27
CA ALA A 186 -13.38 4.56 -4.76
C ALA A 186 -14.29 4.47 -3.51
N ALA A 187 -14.29 5.51 -2.67
CA ALA A 187 -15.19 5.61 -1.53
C ALA A 187 -16.67 5.74 -1.94
N GLU A 188 -16.95 6.53 -2.97
CA GLU A 188 -18.29 6.62 -3.56
C GLU A 188 -18.73 5.26 -4.12
N GLN A 189 -17.87 4.62 -4.91
CA GLN A 189 -18.17 3.31 -5.51
C GLN A 189 -18.35 2.21 -4.46
N ALA A 190 -17.69 2.31 -3.31
CA ALA A 190 -17.85 1.37 -2.20
C ALA A 190 -19.29 1.32 -1.66
N GLY A 191 -20.11 2.34 -1.92
CA GLY A 191 -21.54 2.37 -1.60
C GLY A 191 -22.38 1.34 -2.36
N ARG A 192 -21.87 0.75 -3.45
CA ARG A 192 -22.56 -0.33 -4.16
C ARG A 192 -22.58 -1.60 -3.31
N ALA A 193 -23.69 -2.34 -3.37
CA ALA A 193 -23.93 -3.50 -2.51
C ALA A 193 -22.83 -4.57 -2.60
N GLU A 194 -22.26 -4.82 -3.78
CA GLU A 194 -21.19 -5.81 -3.95
C GLU A 194 -19.87 -5.44 -3.24
N TYR A 195 -19.65 -4.16 -2.96
CA TYR A 195 -18.45 -3.67 -2.26
C TYR A 195 -18.68 -3.46 -0.77
N GLY A 196 -19.94 -3.48 -0.30
CA GLY A 196 -20.28 -3.54 1.12
C GLY A 196 -19.69 -2.39 1.95
N GLY A 197 -19.54 -1.20 1.36
CA GLY A 197 -18.96 -0.04 2.04
C GLY A 197 -17.44 -0.05 2.16
N GLU A 198 -16.72 -1.00 1.55
CA GLU A 198 -15.27 -1.15 1.65
C GLU A 198 -14.56 -0.68 0.36
N PRO A 199 -13.85 0.47 0.37
CA PRO A 199 -13.10 0.95 -0.79
C PRO A 199 -11.97 0.00 -1.22
N ASP A 200 -11.43 -0.84 -0.33
CA ASP A 200 -10.43 -1.86 -0.72
C ASP A 200 -10.99 -2.90 -1.68
N ARG A 201 -12.31 -3.16 -1.65
CA ARG A 201 -12.95 -4.08 -2.58
C ARG A 201 -13.08 -3.46 -3.98
N VAL A 202 -13.24 -2.15 -4.06
CA VAL A 202 -13.20 -1.41 -5.33
C VAL A 202 -11.80 -1.46 -5.94
N GLU A 203 -10.76 -1.15 -5.15
CA GLU A 203 -9.34 -1.31 -5.54
C GLU A 203 -9.08 -2.74 -6.03
N MET A 204 -9.54 -3.74 -5.28
CA MET A 204 -9.35 -5.15 -5.62
C MET A 204 -10.05 -5.53 -6.92
N ALA A 205 -11.28 -5.07 -7.15
CA ALA A 205 -12.00 -5.33 -8.39
C ALA A 205 -11.27 -4.73 -9.61
N LEU A 206 -10.68 -3.55 -9.48
CA LEU A 206 -9.81 -3.00 -10.51
C LEU A 206 -8.55 -3.86 -10.69
N PHE A 207 -7.89 -4.24 -9.59
CA PHE A 207 -6.66 -5.02 -9.62
C PHE A 207 -6.84 -6.43 -10.22
N THR A 208 -7.99 -7.06 -10.04
CA THR A 208 -8.31 -8.37 -10.62
C THR A 208 -8.99 -8.28 -11.98
N GLY A 209 -9.36 -7.08 -12.44
CA GLY A 209 -10.10 -6.89 -13.69
C GLY A 209 -11.58 -7.27 -13.60
N CYS A 210 -12.12 -7.36 -12.39
CA CYS A 210 -13.53 -7.65 -12.13
C CYS A 210 -14.41 -6.38 -12.02
N TRP A 211 -13.82 -5.17 -12.06
CA TRP A 211 -14.58 -3.92 -12.06
C TRP A 211 -15.56 -3.85 -13.24
N ARG A 212 -16.80 -3.45 -12.96
CA ARG A 212 -17.86 -3.24 -13.96
C ARG A 212 -18.44 -1.84 -13.81
N PRO A 213 -18.50 -1.03 -14.89
CA PRO A 213 -19.20 0.25 -14.85
C PRO A 213 -20.69 0.01 -14.56
N VAL A 214 -21.32 1.01 -13.94
CA VAL A 214 -22.79 1.02 -13.83
C VAL A 214 -23.35 1.20 -15.25
N SER A 215 -24.35 0.40 -15.60
CA SER A 215 -25.02 0.44 -16.91
C SER A 215 -25.92 1.67 -17.03
#